data_AF-A0A7C5ICW6-F1
#
_entry.id   AF-A0A7C5ICW6-F1
#
_cell.length_a   1.000
_cell.length_b   1.000
_cell.length_c   1.000
_cell.angle_alpha   90.00
_cell.angle_beta   90.00
_cell.angle_gamma   90.00
#
_symmetry.space_group_name_H-M   'P 1'
#
loop_
_entity.id
_entity.type
_entity.pdbx_description
1 polymer ?
#
loop_
_entity_poly.entity_id
_entity_poly.type
_entity_poly.pdbx_seq_one_letter_code
_entity_poly.pdbx_strand_id
1 'polypeptide(L)'
;MAFFDELISGLEAILREILVLFPKIALVVLVFAVSLVLIKFVNRFVKWLVKTSRLEDLIRELVRGGPRIPLSYIFSILADLGIMITAAAIAVRIFVPEYTQIYGQALDYLARVASVIVIALFFIFGLDAFVKAVKLERKMDSFLLMFSFLLILTVLVDLTALSTETKTALDMGIALGMGLTIGAFAFWLFFSDHLESLIKRRNVEG
;
A
#
# COMPACT_ATOMS: atom_id res chain seq x y z
N MET A 1 -22.53 -54.86 29.18
CA MET A 1 -21.17 -54.42 29.56
C MET A 1 -20.48 -53.76 28.37
N ALA A 2 -20.39 -54.39 27.21
CA ALA A 2 -19.77 -53.81 25.99
C ALA A 2 -20.20 -52.37 25.63
N PHE A 3 -21.48 -52.03 25.69
CA PHE A 3 -21.98 -50.66 25.40
C PHE A 3 -21.45 -49.59 26.37
N PHE A 4 -21.26 -49.93 27.65
CA PHE A 4 -20.73 -48.98 28.64
C PHE A 4 -19.23 -48.79 28.46
N ASP A 5 -18.49 -49.83 28.09
CA ASP A 5 -17.05 -49.74 27.78
C ASP A 5 -16.80 -48.93 26.49
N GLU A 6 -17.67 -49.07 25.49
CA GLU A 6 -17.63 -48.28 24.25
C GLU A 6 -17.98 -46.80 24.48
N LEU A 7 -18.95 -46.52 25.38
CA LEU A 7 -19.26 -45.16 25.81
C LEU A 7 -18.12 -44.51 26.60
N ILE A 8 -17.51 -45.24 27.53
CA ILE A 8 -16.41 -44.72 28.37
C ILE A 8 -15.17 -44.44 27.51
N SER A 9 -14.83 -45.34 26.59
CA SER A 9 -13.71 -45.14 25.67
C SER A 9 -13.95 -44.00 24.68
N GLY A 10 -15.18 -43.82 24.18
CA GLY A 10 -15.57 -42.66 23.38
C GLY A 10 -15.46 -41.34 24.17
N LEU A 11 -15.89 -41.33 25.43
CA LEU A 11 -15.78 -40.17 26.31
C LEU A 11 -14.30 -39.83 26.60
N GLU A 12 -13.48 -40.84 26.84
CA GLU A 12 -12.05 -40.68 27.12
C GLU A 12 -11.30 -40.12 25.90
N ALA A 13 -11.66 -40.56 24.68
CA ALA A 13 -11.13 -40.00 23.44
C ALA A 13 -11.47 -38.52 23.28
N ILE A 14 -12.75 -38.14 23.49
CA ILE A 14 -13.20 -36.74 23.43
C ILE A 14 -12.51 -35.88 24.50
N LEU A 15 -12.42 -36.39 25.74
CA LEU A 15 -11.73 -35.68 26.82
C LEU A 15 -10.25 -35.47 26.51
N ARG A 16 -9.59 -36.47 25.91
CA ARG A 16 -8.18 -36.37 25.52
C ARG A 16 -7.97 -35.36 24.40
N GLU A 17 -8.86 -35.31 23.41
CA GLU A 17 -8.84 -34.29 22.36
C GLU A 17 -9.06 -32.88 22.93
N ILE A 18 -10.02 -32.71 23.84
CA ILE A 18 -10.27 -31.44 24.52
C ILE A 18 -9.04 -31.00 25.32
N LEU A 19 -8.40 -31.91 26.06
CA LEU A 19 -7.19 -31.61 26.85
C LEU A 19 -6.01 -31.18 25.98
N VAL A 20 -5.88 -31.71 24.76
CA VAL A 20 -4.85 -31.31 23.79
C VAL A 20 -5.17 -29.95 23.15
N LEU A 21 -6.45 -29.65 22.92
CA LEU A 21 -6.88 -28.38 22.31
C LEU A 21 -6.93 -27.21 23.31
N PHE A 22 -7.18 -27.49 24.59
CA PHE A 22 -7.29 -26.48 25.65
C PHE A 22 -6.11 -25.48 25.70
N PRO A 23 -4.83 -25.90 25.73
CA PRO A 23 -3.71 -24.96 25.74
C PRO A 23 -3.62 -24.12 24.46
N LYS A 24 -3.99 -24.66 23.30
CA LYS A 24 -4.00 -23.91 22.03
C LYS A 24 -5.07 -22.82 22.03
N ILE A 25 -6.27 -23.14 22.52
CA ILE A 25 -7.37 -22.17 22.66
C ILE A 25 -6.96 -21.05 23.62
N ALA A 26 -6.38 -21.40 24.77
CA ALA A 26 -5.91 -20.42 25.75
C ALA A 26 -4.86 -19.46 25.17
N LEU A 27 -3.90 -19.98 24.39
CA LEU A 27 -2.89 -19.15 23.72
C LEU A 27 -3.52 -18.19 22.70
N VAL A 28 -4.48 -18.64 21.89
CA VAL A 28 -5.13 -17.76 20.91
C VAL A 28 -5.97 -16.69 21.58
N VAL A 29 -6.71 -17.05 22.64
CA VAL A 29 -7.43 -16.06 23.46
C VAL A 29 -6.47 -15.02 24.03
N LEU A 30 -5.30 -15.45 24.52
CA LEU A 30 -4.25 -14.55 25.00
C LEU A 30 -3.73 -13.62 23.89
N VAL A 31 -3.46 -14.16 22.70
CA VAL A 31 -3.02 -13.36 21.53
C VAL A 31 -4.04 -12.28 21.20
N PHE A 32 -5.33 -12.62 21.11
CA PHE A 32 -6.38 -11.62 20.86
C PHE A 32 -6.50 -10.61 21.99
N ALA A 33 -6.39 -11.03 23.25
CA ALA A 33 -6.40 -10.12 24.39
C ALA A 33 -5.25 -9.10 24.32
N VAL A 34 -4.03 -9.55 24.00
CA VAL A 34 -2.87 -8.67 23.79
C VAL A 34 -3.09 -7.73 22.61
N SER A 35 -3.61 -8.24 21.49
CA SER A 35 -3.94 -7.43 20.32
C SER A 35 -4.95 -6.33 20.61
N LEU A 36 -5.97 -6.58 21.42
CA LEU A 36 -6.93 -5.55 21.84
C LEU A 36 -6.28 -4.47 22.71
N VAL A 37 -5.31 -4.83 23.55
CA VAL A 37 -4.51 -3.86 24.32
C VAL A 37 -3.63 -3.03 23.39
N LEU A 38 -2.98 -3.67 22.40
CA LEU A 38 -2.17 -2.99 21.39
C LEU A 38 -3.02 -2.00 20.57
N ILE A 39 -4.22 -2.39 20.14
CA ILE A 39 -5.17 -1.51 19.44
C ILE A 39 -5.42 -0.23 20.25
N LYS A 40 -5.72 -0.35 21.55
CA LYS A 40 -5.94 0.82 22.41
C LYS A 40 -4.71 1.72 22.48
N PHE A 41 -3.52 1.13 22.58
CA PHE A 41 -2.27 1.86 22.65
C PHE A 41 -1.95 2.59 21.33
N VAL A 42 -2.04 1.87 20.21
CA VAL A 42 -1.77 2.40 18.88
C VAL A 42 -2.77 3.49 18.51
N ASN A 43 -4.06 3.31 18.78
CA ASN A 43 -5.05 4.35 18.52
C ASN A 43 -4.80 5.63 19.33
N ARG A 44 -4.27 5.52 20.54
CA ARG A 44 -3.82 6.70 21.31
C ARG A 44 -2.62 7.37 20.64
N PHE A 45 -1.64 6.59 20.20
CA PHE A 45 -0.45 7.08 19.51
C PHE A 45 -0.78 7.74 18.16
N VAL A 46 -1.65 7.13 17.34
CA VAL A 46 -2.11 7.67 16.06
C VAL A 46 -2.82 9.01 16.25
N LYS A 47 -3.76 9.09 17.20
CA LYS A 47 -4.44 10.37 17.51
C LYS A 47 -3.46 11.44 17.94
N TRP A 48 -2.47 11.07 18.75
CA TRP A 48 -1.42 12.00 19.18
C TRP A 48 -0.55 12.47 18.00
N LEU A 49 -0.13 11.57 17.11
CA LEU A 49 0.66 11.91 15.92
C LEU A 49 -0.11 12.84 14.99
N VAL A 50 -1.35 12.49 14.62
CA VAL A 50 -2.17 13.29 13.69
C VAL A 50 -2.43 14.69 14.26
N LYS A 51 -2.70 14.79 15.56
CA LYS A 51 -2.89 16.09 16.23
C LYS A 51 -1.61 16.92 16.25
N THR A 52 -0.46 16.31 16.51
CA THR A 52 0.84 17.00 16.62
C THR A 52 1.32 17.50 15.27
N SER A 53 1.11 16.71 14.22
CA SER A 53 1.59 16.98 12.87
C SER A 53 0.70 17.92 12.05
N ARG A 54 -0.47 18.31 12.57
CA ARG A 54 -1.47 19.11 11.83
C ARG A 54 -1.81 18.52 10.45
N LEU A 55 -1.73 17.20 10.31
CA LEU A 55 -2.00 16.49 9.05
C LEU A 55 -3.41 16.78 8.51
N GLU A 56 -4.37 17.01 9.41
CA GLU A 56 -5.72 17.38 9.01
C GLU A 56 -5.80 18.74 8.32
N ASP A 57 -4.93 19.69 8.69
CA ASP A 57 -4.88 21.01 8.06
C ASP A 57 -4.27 20.92 6.65
N LEU A 58 -3.20 20.12 6.50
CA LEU A 58 -2.55 19.87 5.20
C LEU A 58 -3.52 19.27 4.17
N ILE A 59 -4.39 18.34 4.58
CA ILE A 59 -5.38 17.76 3.66
C ILE A 59 -6.53 18.73 3.35
N ARG A 60 -6.92 19.58 4.30
CA ARG A 60 -7.92 20.63 4.03
C ARG A 60 -7.46 21.62 2.97
N GLU A 61 -6.17 21.92 2.90
CA GLU A 61 -5.59 22.76 1.85
C GLU A 61 -5.59 22.06 0.48
N LEU A 62 -5.41 20.73 0.45
CA LEU A 62 -5.34 19.95 -0.79
C LEU A 62 -6.73 19.64 -1.39
N VAL A 63 -7.73 19.40 -0.54
CA VAL A 63 -9.10 19.03 -0.97
C VAL A 63 -10.08 20.16 -0.63
N ARG A 64 -10.59 20.86 -1.64
CA ARG A 64 -11.64 21.89 -1.49
C ARG A 64 -12.88 21.27 -0.82
N GLY A 65 -13.12 21.61 0.45
CA GLY A 65 -14.21 21.09 1.27
C GLY A 65 -13.77 20.23 2.47
N GLY A 66 -12.48 19.93 2.59
CA GLY A 66 -11.92 19.12 3.67
C GLY A 66 -12.28 17.62 3.56
N PRO A 67 -11.55 16.74 4.25
CA PRO A 67 -11.84 15.32 4.24
C PRO A 67 -13.14 15.05 5.02
N ARG A 68 -14.11 14.34 4.39
CA ARG A 68 -15.36 13.90 5.05
C ARG A 68 -15.12 12.99 6.26
N ILE A 69 -13.97 12.30 6.29
CA ILE A 69 -13.58 11.37 7.34
C ILE A 69 -12.25 11.87 7.94
N PRO A 70 -12.14 12.01 9.28
CA PRO A 70 -10.91 12.47 9.90
C PRO A 70 -9.76 11.49 9.65
N LEU A 71 -8.58 12.00 9.34
CA LEU A 71 -7.40 11.17 9.04
C LEU A 71 -7.03 10.24 10.18
N SER A 72 -7.18 10.73 11.41
CA SER A 72 -6.97 9.93 12.61
C SER A 72 -7.81 8.65 12.62
N TYR A 73 -9.03 8.69 12.07
CA TYR A 73 -9.89 7.52 11.96
C TYR A 73 -9.42 6.56 10.86
N ILE A 74 -9.02 7.07 9.70
CA ILE A 74 -8.47 6.25 8.60
C ILE A 74 -7.21 5.52 9.08
N PHE A 75 -6.26 6.23 9.68
CA PHE A 75 -5.03 5.62 10.21
C PHE A 75 -5.30 4.65 11.35
N SER A 76 -6.28 4.93 12.23
CA SER A 76 -6.67 4.01 13.30
C SER A 76 -7.24 2.71 12.72
N ILE A 77 -8.16 2.78 11.74
CA ILE A 77 -8.70 1.58 11.09
C ILE A 77 -7.59 0.75 10.42
N LEU A 78 -6.69 1.40 9.69
CA LEU A 78 -5.60 0.69 9.01
C LEU A 78 -4.69 -0.01 10.03
N ALA A 79 -4.37 0.66 11.14
CA ALA A 79 -3.60 0.07 12.23
C ALA A 79 -4.34 -1.11 12.88
N ASP A 80 -5.63 -0.95 13.18
CA ASP A 80 -6.47 -1.98 13.78
C ASP A 80 -6.56 -3.22 12.87
N LEU A 81 -6.74 -3.02 11.56
CA LEU A 81 -6.71 -4.10 10.57
C LEU A 81 -5.37 -4.82 10.56
N GLY A 82 -4.25 -4.08 10.56
CA GLY A 82 -2.91 -4.67 10.61
C GLY A 82 -2.68 -5.53 11.86
N ILE A 83 -3.09 -5.03 13.02
CA ILE A 83 -2.99 -5.76 14.30
C ILE A 83 -3.88 -7.01 14.27
N MET A 84 -5.11 -6.90 13.76
CA MET A 84 -6.04 -8.04 13.67
C MET A 84 -5.58 -9.10 12.67
N ILE A 85 -5.04 -8.70 11.52
CA ILE A 85 -4.42 -9.60 10.54
C ILE A 85 -3.25 -10.35 11.18
N THR A 86 -2.40 -9.64 11.94
CA THR A 86 -1.26 -10.25 12.65
C THR A 86 -1.74 -11.25 13.71
N ALA A 87 -2.77 -10.89 14.47
CA ALA A 87 -3.37 -11.77 15.47
C ALA A 87 -3.93 -13.05 14.81
N ALA A 88 -4.63 -12.89 13.68
CA ALA A 88 -5.16 -14.00 12.90
C ALA A 88 -4.04 -14.89 12.33
N ALA A 89 -2.94 -14.30 11.84
CA ALA A 89 -1.76 -15.04 11.37
C ALA A 89 -1.17 -15.93 12.47
N ILE A 90 -1.02 -15.37 13.68
CA ILE A 90 -0.52 -16.10 14.84
C ILE A 90 -1.52 -17.21 15.23
N ALA A 91 -2.83 -16.93 15.22
CA ALA A 91 -3.84 -17.93 15.52
C ALA A 91 -3.83 -19.10 14.53
N VAL A 92 -3.72 -18.83 13.22
CA VAL A 92 -3.58 -19.88 12.19
C VAL A 92 -2.35 -20.73 12.45
N ARG A 93 -1.21 -20.10 12.76
CA ARG A 93 0.05 -20.81 13.06
C ARG A 93 -0.06 -21.73 14.28
N ILE A 94 -0.87 -21.37 15.28
CA ILE A 94 -1.10 -22.16 16.50
C ILE A 94 -2.07 -23.33 16.24
N PHE A 95 -3.16 -23.09 15.51
CA PHE A 95 -4.20 -24.10 15.29
C PHE A 95 -3.85 -25.08 14.17
N VAL A 96 -3.42 -24.57 13.01
CA VAL A 96 -3.18 -25.37 11.81
C VAL A 96 -1.91 -24.90 11.10
N PRO A 97 -0.73 -25.37 11.55
CA PRO A 97 0.55 -24.94 11.00
C PRO A 97 0.69 -25.22 9.50
N GLU A 98 0.00 -26.24 8.98
CA GLU A 98 -0.05 -26.62 7.56
C GLU A 98 -0.59 -25.49 6.67
N TYR A 99 -1.56 -24.69 7.16
CA TYR A 99 -2.12 -23.56 6.41
C TYR A 99 -1.29 -22.28 6.51
N THR A 100 -0.21 -22.27 7.31
CA THR A 100 0.63 -21.06 7.50
C THR A 100 1.21 -20.56 6.17
N GLN A 101 1.60 -21.48 5.28
CA GLN A 101 2.18 -21.12 3.98
C GLN A 101 1.14 -20.46 3.05
N ILE A 102 -0.05 -21.04 2.94
CA ILE A 102 -1.13 -20.50 2.11
C ILE A 102 -1.60 -19.15 2.66
N TYR A 103 -1.75 -19.05 3.98
CA TYR A 103 -2.12 -17.81 4.63
C TYR A 103 -1.06 -16.72 4.42
N GLY A 104 0.23 -17.07 4.54
CA GLY A 104 1.34 -16.17 4.26
C GLY A 104 1.33 -15.65 2.81
N GLN A 105 1.12 -16.53 1.83
CA GLN A 105 1.01 -16.13 0.43
C GLN A 105 -0.16 -15.17 0.17
N ALA A 106 -1.31 -15.41 0.81
CA ALA A 106 -2.47 -14.51 0.72
C ALA A 106 -2.16 -13.14 1.34
N LEU A 107 -1.49 -13.11 2.50
CA LEU A 107 -1.07 -11.85 3.12
C LEU A 107 -0.03 -11.10 2.29
N ASP A 108 0.95 -11.79 1.71
CA ASP A 108 1.95 -11.17 0.83
C ASP A 108 1.32 -10.57 -0.42
N TYR A 109 0.28 -11.21 -0.96
CA TYR A 109 -0.48 -10.65 -2.07
C TYR A 109 -1.27 -9.40 -1.65
N LEU A 110 -2.01 -9.47 -0.52
CA LEU A 110 -2.75 -8.32 0.02
C LEU A 110 -1.83 -7.15 0.35
N ALA A 111 -0.65 -7.41 0.95
CA ALA A 111 0.34 -6.40 1.27
C ALA A 111 0.90 -5.72 0.01
N ARG A 112 1.16 -6.49 -1.05
CA ARG A 112 1.55 -5.95 -2.36
C ARG A 112 0.47 -5.05 -2.94
N VAL A 113 -0.79 -5.48 -2.96
CA VAL A 113 -1.92 -4.67 -3.42
C VAL A 113 -2.01 -3.35 -2.65
N ALA A 114 -1.97 -3.42 -1.32
CA ALA A 114 -2.05 -2.24 -0.46
C ALA A 114 -0.87 -1.28 -0.71
N SER A 115 0.35 -1.80 -0.83
CA SER A 115 1.56 -1.02 -1.15
C SER A 115 1.41 -0.27 -2.47
N VAL A 116 0.98 -0.96 -3.52
CA VAL A 116 0.77 -0.39 -4.86
C VAL A 116 -0.24 0.76 -4.81
N ILE A 117 -1.36 0.58 -4.10
CA ILE A 117 -2.37 1.63 -3.92
C ILE A 117 -1.77 2.85 -3.21
N VAL A 118 -1.05 2.65 -2.10
CA VAL A 118 -0.47 3.74 -1.31
C VAL A 118 0.56 4.52 -2.14
N ILE A 119 1.46 3.83 -2.84
CA ILE A 119 2.49 4.46 -3.66
C ILE A 119 1.86 5.20 -4.86
N ALA A 120 0.87 4.61 -5.52
CA ALA A 120 0.16 5.27 -6.62
C ALA A 120 -0.53 6.56 -6.16
N LEU A 121 -1.22 6.53 -5.01
CA LEU A 121 -1.82 7.74 -4.43
C LEU A 121 -0.76 8.78 -4.07
N PHE A 122 0.38 8.34 -3.49
CA PHE A 122 1.49 9.23 -3.19
C PHE A 122 2.02 9.93 -4.44
N PHE A 123 2.17 9.23 -5.56
CA PHE A 123 2.59 9.85 -6.82
C PHE A 123 1.55 10.83 -7.36
N ILE A 124 0.27 10.47 -7.35
CA ILE A 124 -0.80 11.36 -7.86
C ILE A 124 -0.86 12.65 -7.04
N PHE A 125 -0.96 12.55 -5.72
CA PHE A 125 -1.06 13.72 -4.85
C PHE A 125 0.27 14.47 -4.73
N GLY A 126 1.39 13.76 -4.68
CA GLY A 126 2.72 14.34 -4.64
C GLY A 126 3.03 15.15 -5.89
N LEU A 127 2.63 14.65 -7.07
CA LEU A 127 2.76 15.39 -8.32
C LEU A 127 1.87 16.62 -8.34
N ASP A 128 0.58 16.50 -7.98
CA ASP A 128 -0.33 17.66 -7.93
C ASP A 128 0.18 18.76 -6.98
N ALA A 129 0.69 18.36 -5.81
CA ALA A 129 1.34 19.28 -4.87
C ALA A 129 2.62 19.91 -5.46
N PHE A 130 3.45 19.12 -6.14
CA PHE A 130 4.66 19.59 -6.79
C PHE A 130 4.36 20.59 -7.92
N VAL A 131 3.37 20.29 -8.76
CA VAL A 131 2.87 21.18 -9.83
C VAL A 131 2.49 22.55 -9.26
N LYS A 132 1.69 22.54 -8.19
CA LYS A 132 1.24 23.76 -7.50
C LYS A 132 2.40 24.51 -6.85
N ALA A 133 3.36 23.81 -6.26
CA ALA A 133 4.47 24.43 -5.54
C ALA A 133 5.45 25.17 -6.46
N VAL A 134 5.73 24.62 -7.65
CA VAL A 134 6.78 25.15 -8.55
C VAL A 134 6.24 26.24 -9.49
N LYS A 135 4.95 26.61 -9.42
CA LYS A 135 4.29 27.56 -10.36
C LYS A 135 4.63 27.24 -11.82
N LEU A 136 4.56 25.96 -12.14
CA LEU A 136 4.96 25.44 -13.44
C LEU A 136 4.12 26.05 -14.55
N GLU A 137 4.77 26.37 -15.67
CA GLU A 137 4.02 26.78 -16.86
C GLU A 137 3.16 25.62 -17.34
N ARG A 138 1.98 25.95 -17.90
CA ARG A 138 1.00 24.97 -18.40
C ARG A 138 1.57 23.98 -19.44
N LYS A 139 2.71 24.29 -20.07
CA LYS A 139 3.44 23.37 -20.96
C LYS A 139 4.14 22.21 -20.21
N MET A 140 4.46 22.38 -18.93
CA MET A 140 5.10 21.37 -18.09
C MET A 140 4.09 20.40 -17.46
N ASP A 141 2.80 20.75 -17.42
CA ASP A 141 1.72 19.89 -16.93
C ASP A 141 1.65 18.57 -17.71
N SER A 142 1.70 18.64 -19.05
CA SER A 142 1.65 17.45 -19.91
C SER A 142 2.85 16.51 -19.68
N PHE A 143 4.05 17.08 -19.46
CA PHE A 143 5.25 16.30 -19.14
C PHE A 143 5.09 15.58 -17.79
N LEU A 144 4.61 16.29 -16.78
CA LEU A 144 4.42 15.75 -15.44
C LEU A 144 3.31 14.67 -15.39
N LEU A 145 2.24 14.84 -16.17
CA LEU A 145 1.21 13.82 -16.34
C LEU A 145 1.77 12.55 -16.99
N MET A 146 2.56 12.70 -18.06
CA MET A 146 3.19 11.56 -18.74
C MET A 146 4.19 10.84 -17.81
N PHE A 147 4.99 11.60 -17.06
CA PHE A 147 5.93 11.05 -16.09
C PHE A 147 5.20 10.29 -14.96
N SER A 148 4.09 10.84 -14.46
CA SER A 148 3.27 10.18 -13.44
C SER A 148 2.63 8.90 -13.94
N PHE A 149 2.18 8.89 -15.19
CA PHE A 149 1.69 7.67 -15.83
C PHE A 149 2.77 6.58 -15.85
N LEU A 150 4.01 6.93 -16.22
CA LEU A 150 5.13 5.97 -16.22
C LEU A 150 5.45 5.48 -14.80
N LEU A 151 5.45 6.35 -13.79
CA LEU A 151 5.68 5.96 -12.40
C LEU A 151 4.58 5.03 -11.87
N ILE A 152 3.31 5.35 -12.14
CA ILE A 152 2.18 4.49 -11.76
C ILE A 152 2.29 3.14 -12.47
N LEU A 153 2.69 3.14 -13.74
CA LEU A 153 2.87 1.91 -14.52
C LEU A 153 3.95 1.02 -13.89
N THR A 154 5.11 1.58 -13.47
CA THR A 154 6.17 0.83 -12.77
C THR A 154 5.61 0.12 -11.53
N VAL A 155 4.87 0.84 -10.70
CA VAL A 155 4.29 0.28 -9.47
C VAL A 155 3.22 -0.77 -9.80
N LEU A 156 2.49 -0.61 -10.90
CA LEU A 156 1.49 -1.57 -11.35
C LEU A 156 2.14 -2.89 -11.81
N VAL A 157 3.34 -2.86 -12.41
CA VAL A 157 4.08 -4.08 -12.83
C VAL A 157 4.26 -5.05 -11.66
N ASP A 158 4.52 -4.52 -10.46
CA ASP A 158 4.70 -5.35 -9.26
C ASP A 158 3.46 -6.18 -8.92
N LEU A 159 2.27 -5.66 -9.20
CA LEU A 159 1.00 -6.34 -8.92
C LEU A 159 0.65 -7.41 -9.95
N THR A 160 1.20 -7.29 -11.16
CA THR A 160 0.88 -8.23 -12.24
C THR A 160 1.45 -9.62 -11.97
N ALA A 161 0.71 -10.66 -12.36
CA ALA A 161 1.17 -12.05 -12.32
C ALA A 161 2.00 -12.41 -13.57
N LEU A 162 2.83 -11.49 -14.04
CA LEU A 162 3.75 -11.72 -15.16
C LEU A 162 4.98 -12.50 -14.72
N SER A 163 5.62 -13.18 -15.68
CA SER A 163 6.90 -13.86 -15.44
C SER A 163 7.98 -12.84 -15.09
N THR A 164 9.01 -13.29 -14.36
CA THR A 164 10.14 -12.43 -13.94
C THR A 164 10.83 -11.78 -15.14
N GLU A 165 10.95 -12.50 -16.25
CA GLU A 165 11.55 -12.01 -17.48
C GLU A 165 10.72 -10.88 -18.08
N THR A 166 9.41 -11.02 -18.09
CA THR A 166 8.49 -10.01 -18.63
C THR A 166 8.46 -8.77 -17.75
N LYS A 167 8.48 -8.94 -16.42
CA LYS A 167 8.59 -7.82 -15.47
C LYS A 167 9.88 -7.04 -15.69
N THR A 168 11.02 -7.74 -15.77
CA THR A 168 12.32 -7.12 -16.00
C THR A 168 12.36 -6.36 -17.33
N ALA A 169 11.81 -6.94 -18.39
CA ALA A 169 11.73 -6.27 -19.69
C ALA A 169 10.84 -5.02 -19.64
N LEU A 170 9.72 -5.08 -18.91
CA LEU A 170 8.80 -3.96 -18.75
C LEU A 170 9.41 -2.85 -17.89
N ASP A 171 10.07 -3.20 -16.78
CA ASP A 171 10.79 -2.25 -15.92
C ASP A 171 11.89 -1.53 -16.70
N MET A 172 12.65 -2.27 -17.52
CA MET A 172 13.66 -1.70 -18.40
C MET A 172 13.04 -0.78 -19.46
N GLY A 173 11.93 -1.19 -20.08
CA GLY A 173 11.19 -0.39 -21.05
C GLY A 173 10.65 0.91 -20.45
N ILE A 174 10.10 0.86 -19.24
CA ILE A 174 9.60 2.03 -18.52
C ILE A 174 10.76 2.94 -18.12
N ALA A 175 11.86 2.40 -17.59
CA ALA A 175 13.05 3.17 -17.26
C ALA A 175 13.64 3.90 -18.48
N LEU A 176 13.70 3.22 -19.62
CA LEU A 176 14.15 3.81 -20.89
C LEU A 176 13.17 4.89 -21.36
N GLY A 177 11.87 4.64 -21.29
CA GLY A 177 10.82 5.61 -21.60
C GLY A 177 10.91 6.87 -20.73
N MET A 178 11.13 6.70 -19.42
CA MET A 178 11.36 7.82 -18.48
C MET A 178 12.64 8.60 -18.85
N GLY A 179 13.74 7.91 -19.13
CA GLY A 179 15.01 8.54 -19.53
C GLY A 179 14.88 9.35 -20.82
N LEU A 180 14.23 8.80 -21.86
CA LEU A 180 13.97 9.49 -23.12
C LEU A 180 13.05 10.71 -22.92
N THR A 181 12.01 10.54 -22.11
CA THR A 181 11.08 11.60 -21.75
C THR A 181 11.80 12.77 -21.07
N ILE A 182 12.62 12.48 -20.06
CA ILE A 182 13.42 13.48 -19.35
C ILE A 182 14.41 14.15 -20.30
N GLY A 183 15.10 13.38 -21.14
CA GLY A 183 16.06 13.90 -22.10
C GLY A 183 15.43 14.82 -23.15
N ALA A 184 14.32 14.40 -23.75
CA ALA A 184 13.57 15.20 -24.71
C ALA A 184 13.03 16.48 -24.07
N PHE A 185 12.54 16.39 -22.84
CA PHE A 185 12.08 17.54 -22.08
C PHE A 185 13.20 18.51 -21.74
N ALA A 186 14.34 18.03 -21.25
CA ALA A 186 15.50 18.86 -20.96
C ALA A 186 16.00 19.55 -22.24
N PHE A 187 16.12 18.82 -23.35
CA PHE A 187 16.50 19.40 -24.63
C PHE A 187 15.51 20.50 -25.05
N TRP A 188 14.21 20.22 -25.01
CA TRP A 188 13.20 21.22 -25.37
C TRP A 188 13.23 22.44 -24.43
N LEU A 189 13.42 22.26 -23.12
CA LEU A 189 13.49 23.32 -22.12
C LEU A 189 14.70 24.24 -22.31
N PHE A 190 15.88 23.68 -22.61
CA PHE A 190 17.10 24.49 -22.79
C PHE A 190 17.17 25.15 -24.17
N PHE A 191 16.56 24.55 -25.20
CA PHE A 191 16.67 25.02 -26.57
C PHE A 191 15.39 25.65 -27.13
N SER A 192 14.31 25.78 -26.35
CA SER A 192 13.03 26.36 -26.80
C SER A 192 13.21 27.74 -27.42
N ASP A 193 13.98 28.60 -26.76
CA ASP A 193 14.13 30.01 -27.14
C ASP A 193 14.99 30.14 -28.40
N HIS A 194 16.01 29.29 -28.53
CA HIS A 194 16.84 29.22 -29.73
C HIS A 194 16.04 28.70 -30.94
N LEU A 195 15.24 27.65 -30.74
CA LEU A 195 14.37 27.10 -31.79
C LEU A 195 13.32 28.11 -32.23
N GLU A 196 12.71 28.85 -31.30
CA GLU A 196 11.76 29.92 -31.63
C GLU A 196 12.41 31.03 -32.45
N SER A 197 13.64 31.43 -32.11
CA SER A 197 14.38 32.46 -32.85
C SER A 197 14.73 32.04 -34.28
N LEU A 198 15.06 30.76 -34.50
CA LEU A 198 15.38 30.22 -35.82
C LEU A 198 14.14 30.12 -36.72
N ILE A 199 13.00 29.72 -36.15
CA ILE A 199 11.73 29.65 -36.88
C ILE A 199 11.26 31.06 -37.26
N LYS A 200 11.40 32.04 -36.36
CA LYS A 200 11.02 33.43 -36.64
C LYS A 200 11.87 34.06 -37.73
N ARG A 201 13.19 33.81 -37.77
CA ARG A 201 14.07 34.31 -38.84
C ARG A 201 13.72 33.74 -40.21
N ARG A 202 13.32 32.46 -40.28
CA ARG A 202 12.93 31.82 -41.54
C ARG A 202 11.63 32.37 -42.14
N ASN A 203 10.70 32.87 -41.32
CA ASN A 203 9.44 33.47 -41.76
C ASN A 203 9.55 34.96 -42.17
N VAL A 204 10.71 35.60 -41.97
CA VAL A 204 10.95 37.00 -42.36
C VAL A 204 11.74 37.10 -43.67
N GLU A 205 12.38 36.01 -44.12
CA GLU A 205 13.16 35.94 -45.37
C GLU A 205 12.42 35.21 -46.51
N GLY A 206 11.13 34.89 -46.35
CA GLY A 206 10.25 34.37 -47.41
C GLY A 206 8.99 35.21 -47.53
#